data_AF-A0A7Y0SEV7-F1
#
_entry.id   AF-A0A7Y0SEV7-F1
#
_cell.length_a   1.000
_cell.length_b   1.000
_cell.length_c   1.000
_cell.angle_alpha   90.00
_cell.angle_beta   90.00
_cell.angle_gamma   90.00
#
_symmetry.space_group_name_H-M   'P 1'
#
loop_
_entity.id
_entity.type
_entity.pdbx_description
1 polymer ?
#
loop_
_entity_poly.entity_id
_entity_poly.type
_entity_poly.pdbx_seq_one_letter_code
_entity_poly.pdbx_strand_id
1 'polypeptide(L)' 'LKSPMFQSLLPQYATKLGIKPDQVEQYYIDKVPLKRGCDYQDVLNMLLFYASPKASYCTGQSINVTGGQVMF' A
#
# COMPACT_ATOMS: atom_id res chain seq x y z
N LEU A 1 1.16 -2.93 -4.82
CA LEU A 1 1.68 -2.73 -6.21
C LEU A 1 1.41 -3.92 -7.14
N LYS A 2 1.35 -5.16 -6.64
CA LYS A 2 1.20 -6.36 -7.48
C LYS A 2 -0.25 -6.80 -7.79
N SER A 3 -1.23 -5.95 -7.55
CA SER A 3 -2.63 -6.28 -7.84
C SER A 3 -2.97 -6.07 -9.32
N PRO A 4 -3.86 -6.88 -9.94
CA PRO A 4 -4.26 -6.73 -11.34
C PRO A 4 -4.74 -5.31 -11.69
N MET A 5 -5.47 -4.66 -10.78
CA MET A 5 -5.99 -3.32 -10.98
C MET A 5 -4.88 -2.25 -11.05
N PHE A 6 -3.89 -2.31 -10.15
CA PHE A 6 -2.77 -1.37 -10.21
C PHE A 6 -1.96 -1.55 -11.51
N GLN A 7 -1.74 -2.80 -11.92
CA GLN A 7 -1.02 -3.14 -13.14
C GLN A 7 -1.72 -2.63 -14.40
N SER A 8 -3.06 -2.71 -14.47
CA SER A 8 -3.82 -2.19 -15.62
C SER A 8 -3.81 -0.67 -15.73
N LEU A 9 -3.49 0.05 -14.64
CA LEU A 9 -3.45 1.52 -14.60
C LEU A 9 -2.06 2.11 -14.85
N LEU A 10 -1.00 1.30 -14.94
CA LEU A 10 0.36 1.80 -15.16
C LEU A 10 0.46 2.79 -16.36
N PRO A 11 -0.17 2.55 -17.52
CA PRO A 11 -0.11 3.50 -18.64
C PRO A 11 -0.75 4.85 -18.30
N GLN A 12 -1.85 4.87 -17.54
CA GLN A 12 -2.53 6.11 -17.16
C GLN A 12 -1.71 6.90 -16.15
N TYR A 13 -1.08 6.23 -15.18
CA TYR A 13 -0.16 6.87 -14.24
C TYR A 13 1.08 7.41 -14.94
N ALA A 14 1.64 6.67 -15.90
CA ALA A 14 2.77 7.11 -16.72
C ALA A 14 2.47 8.46 -17.41
N THR A 15 1.33 8.55 -18.10
CA THR A 15 0.88 9.80 -18.73
C THR A 15 0.70 10.92 -17.72
N LYS A 16 0.06 10.65 -16.58
CA LYS A 16 -0.17 11.64 -15.53
C LYS A 16 1.13 12.18 -14.91
N LEU A 17 2.12 11.31 -14.73
CA LEU A 17 3.39 11.62 -14.07
C LEU A 17 4.46 12.11 -15.05
N GLY A 18 4.24 12.00 -16.36
CA GLY A 18 5.23 12.35 -17.39
C GLY A 18 6.45 11.43 -17.41
N ILE A 19 6.28 10.16 -17.02
CA ILE A 19 7.35 9.14 -16.95
C ILE A 19 6.98 7.92 -17.80
N LYS A 20 7.94 7.02 -18.02
CA LYS A 20 7.67 5.77 -18.73
C LYS A 20 6.86 4.78 -17.85
N PRO A 21 6.00 3.92 -18.41
CA PRO A 21 5.19 2.97 -17.63
C PRO A 21 5.99 2.03 -16.71
N ASP A 22 7.17 1.60 -17.14
CA ASP A 22 8.10 0.77 -16.36
C ASP A 22 8.72 1.50 -15.16
N GLN A 23 8.73 2.84 -15.17
CA GLN A 23 9.25 3.67 -14.07
C GLN A 23 8.20 3.98 -13.00
N VAL A 24 6.91 3.77 -13.29
CA VAL A 24 5.81 4.12 -12.39
C VAL A 24 5.90 3.37 -11.06
N GLU A 25 6.21 2.07 -11.09
CA GLU A 25 6.32 1.29 -9.85
C GLU A 25 7.45 1.81 -8.97
N GLN A 26 8.64 2.02 -9.54
CA GLN A 26 9.78 2.54 -8.79
C GLN A 26 9.49 3.92 -8.21
N TYR A 27 8.83 4.80 -8.98
CA TYR A 27 8.40 6.12 -8.52
C TYR A 27 7.53 6.05 -7.26
N TYR A 28 6.61 5.08 -7.16
CA TYR A 28 5.81 4.89 -5.96
C TYR A 28 6.58 4.22 -4.82
N ILE A 29 7.42 3.23 -5.12
CA ILE A 29 8.29 2.56 -4.14
C ILE A 29 9.18 3.59 -3.43
N ASP A 30 9.73 4.55 -4.17
CA ASP A 30 10.63 5.55 -3.62
C ASP A 30 9.96 6.50 -2.61
N LYS A 31 8.64 6.65 -2.69
CA LYS A 31 7.86 7.43 -1.72
C LYS A 31 7.55 6.67 -0.42
N VAL A 32 7.71 5.35 -0.41
CA VAL A 32 7.47 4.53 0.77
C VAL A 32 8.76 4.41 1.57
N PRO A 33 8.79 4.76 2.88
CA PRO A 33 9.99 4.61 3.71
C PRO A 33 10.57 3.20 3.74
N LEU A 34 9.72 2.15 3.76
CA LEU A 34 10.16 0.75 3.68
C LEU A 34 10.64 0.31 2.27
N LYS A 35 10.59 1.19 1.26
CA LYS A 35 11.07 0.94 -0.11
C LYS A 35 10.50 -0.33 -0.74
N ARG A 36 9.22 -0.60 -0.47
CA ARG A 36 8.43 -1.66 -1.12
C ARG A 36 6.96 -1.30 -1.16
N GLY A 37 6.22 -1.91 -2.08
CA GLY A 37 4.76 -1.85 -2.08
C GLY A 37 4.13 -2.73 -1.00
N CYS A 38 2.87 -2.44 -0.70
CA CYS A 38 2.00 -3.35 0.07
C CYS A 38 1.63 -4.57 -0.80
N ASP A 39 1.66 -5.75 -0.18
CA ASP A 39 1.07 -6.99 -0.71
C ASP A 39 -0.19 -7.38 0.07
N TYR A 40 -0.83 -8.49 -0.33
CA TYR A 40 -2.06 -8.96 0.32
C TYR A 40 -1.81 -9.56 1.71
N GLN A 41 -0.61 -10.07 1.97
CA GLN A 41 -0.25 -10.68 3.24
C GLN A 41 -0.08 -9.62 4.33
N ASP A 42 0.49 -8.45 3.99
CA ASP A 42 0.57 -7.28 4.87
C ASP A 42 -0.83 -6.91 5.41
N VAL A 43 -1.82 -6.84 4.52
CA VAL A 43 -3.21 -6.52 4.87
C VAL A 43 -3.84 -7.63 5.70
N LEU A 44 -3.67 -8.89 5.29
CA LEU A 44 -4.25 -10.04 5.98
C LEU A 44 -3.74 -10.15 7.42
N ASN A 45 -2.43 -9.97 7.63
CA ASN A 45 -1.84 -10.03 8.98
C ASN A 45 -2.43 -8.97 9.90
N MET A 46 -2.57 -7.74 9.40
CA MET A 46 -3.16 -6.64 10.16
C MET A 46 -4.62 -6.97 10.52
N LEU A 47 -5.40 -7.37 9.51
CA LEU A 47 -6.80 -7.73 9.67
C LEU A 47 -6.99 -8.85 10.69
N LEU A 48 -6.18 -9.91 10.64
CA LEU A 48 -6.24 -11.02 11.60
C LEU A 48 -5.98 -10.55 13.03
N PHE A 49 -5.06 -9.61 13.25
CA PHE A 49 -4.82 -9.05 14.56
C PHE A 49 -6.05 -8.28 15.08
N TYR A 50 -6.61 -7.36 14.28
CA TYR A 50 -7.77 -6.56 14.70
C TYR A 50 -9.07 -7.35 14.80
N ALA A 51 -9.22 -8.43 14.03
CA ALA A 51 -10.35 -9.34 14.13
C ALA A 51 -10.26 -10.28 15.34
N SER A 52 -9.09 -10.37 15.99
CA SER A 52 -8.89 -11.26 17.13
C SER A 52 -9.33 -10.64 18.47
N PRO A 53 -9.55 -11.46 19.51
CA PRO A 53 -9.79 -10.96 20.87
C PRO A 53 -8.66 -10.09 21.44
N LYS A 54 -7.46 -10.11 20.82
CA LYS A 54 -6.31 -9.31 21.26
C LYS A 54 -6.50 -7.81 21.05
N ALA A 55 -7.40 -7.42 20.14
CA ALA A 55 -7.73 -6.02 19.86
C ALA A 55 -9.07 -5.59 20.48
N SER A 56 -9.56 -6.30 21.50
CA SER A 56 -10.90 -6.10 22.07
C SER A 56 -11.20 -4.69 22.60
N TYR A 57 -10.17 -3.89 22.86
CA TYR A 57 -10.30 -2.51 23.33
C TYR A 57 -9.92 -1.46 22.27
N CYS A 58 -9.71 -1.86 21.02
CA CYS A 58 -9.38 -0.98 19.91
C CYS A 58 -10.59 -0.81 18.98
N THR A 59 -11.21 0.37 18.95
CA THR A 59 -12.35 0.67 18.06
C THR A 59 -12.26 2.09 17.47
N GLY A 60 -12.94 2.33 16.35
CA GLY A 60 -12.96 3.63 15.66
C GLY A 60 -11.62 4.06 15.06
N GLN A 61 -10.70 3.11 14.83
CA GLN A 61 -9.34 3.40 14.40
C GLN A 61 -9.19 3.34 12.87
N SER A 62 -8.41 4.27 12.31
CA SER A 62 -7.85 4.14 10.97
C SER A 62 -6.43 3.59 11.09
N ILE A 63 -6.18 2.41 10.54
CA ILE A 63 -4.90 1.71 10.72
C ILE A 63 -4.03 1.86 9.47
N ASN A 64 -2.89 2.52 9.65
CA ASN A 64 -1.91 2.71 8.58
C ASN A 64 -1.23 1.38 8.22
N VAL A 65 -1.47 0.90 6.99
CA VAL A 65 -0.76 -0.23 6.35
C VAL A 65 -0.04 0.29 5.10
N THR A 66 0.87 1.24 5.31
CA THR A 66 1.40 2.11 4.24
C THR A 66 2.92 2.06 4.09
N GLY A 67 3.59 1.12 4.78
CA GLY A 67 5.06 1.06 4.82
C GLY A 67 5.73 2.34 5.31
N GLY A 68 5.04 3.10 6.17
CA GLY A 68 5.49 4.37 6.74
C GLY A 68 5.18 5.60 5.89
N GLN A 69 4.50 5.46 4.75
CA GLN A 69 4.19 6.61 3.88
C GLN A 69 3.21 7.59 4.55
N VAL A 70 2.42 7.12 5.50
CA VAL A 70 1.55 7.93 6.36
C VAL A 70 1.85 7.54 7.81
N MET A 71 2.08 8.55 8.66
CA MET A 71 2.42 8.36 10.09
C MET A 71 1.48 9.11 11.04
N PHE A 72 0.48 9.80 10.51
CA PHE A 72 -0.58 10.49 11.25
C PHE A 72 -1.95 9.93 10.88
#